data_AF-A0A166K8P7-F1
#
_entry.id   AF-A0A166K8P7-F1
#
_cell.length_a   1.000
_cell.length_b   1.000
_cell.length_c   1.000
_cell.angle_alpha   90.00
_cell.angle_beta   90.00
_cell.angle_gamma   90.00
#
_symmetry.space_group_name_H-M   'P 1'
#
loop_
_entity.id
_entity.type
_entity.pdbx_description
1 polymer ?
#
loop_
_entity_poly.entity_id
_entity_poly.type
_entity_poly.pdbx_seq_one_letter_code
_entity_poly.pdbx_strand_id
1 'polypeptide(L)'
;MSLATARSAVRRAVTHPKQAPLRSASTNAPTSSSAPSTQPPRFALPAEKLRQLISLYHQSRDFVTRENLERKIDQAFVETPAALINASLDHRKSYPDLINDVGRRRLQPAVRPMASVTQAQSIRQNIPRGEAVYEALYGTSNGRNAGLELVLETWGTTSKRLEELQEDKATSAPVPRGRSKPVPRRS
;
A
#
# COMPACT_ATOMS: atom_id res chain seq x y z
N MET A 1 33.47 25.34 41.82
CA MET A 1 32.34 26.07 41.20
C MET A 1 31.59 25.10 40.31
N SER A 2 30.35 24.77 40.67
CA SER A 2 29.54 23.71 40.05
C SER A 2 28.47 24.35 39.17
N LEU A 3 28.43 23.98 37.88
CA LEU A 3 27.37 24.40 36.96
C LEU A 3 26.55 23.17 36.56
N ALA A 4 25.30 23.16 37.02
CA ALA A 4 24.32 22.12 36.81
C ALA A 4 23.84 22.08 35.36
N THR A 5 23.84 20.87 34.77
CA THR A 5 23.31 20.61 33.42
C THR A 5 21.87 20.14 33.51
N ALA A 6 20.91 20.94 33.02
CA ALA A 6 19.50 20.58 32.96
C ALA A 6 19.22 19.65 31.77
N ARG A 7 18.82 18.40 32.07
CA ARG A 7 18.33 17.43 31.08
C ARG A 7 16.83 17.64 30.86
N SER A 8 16.46 18.19 29.71
CA SER A 8 15.06 18.25 29.26
C SER A 8 14.72 16.98 28.48
N ALA A 9 13.79 16.18 29.01
CA ALA A 9 13.30 14.95 28.39
C ALA A 9 11.88 15.20 27.86
N VAL A 10 11.75 15.35 26.54
CA VAL A 10 10.44 15.42 25.87
C VAL A 10 10.04 14.02 25.45
N ARG A 11 9.16 13.38 26.23
CA ARG A 11 8.51 12.12 25.87
C ARG A 11 7.37 12.42 24.90
N ARG A 12 7.53 12.14 23.61
CA ARG A 12 6.41 12.08 22.65
C ARG A 12 5.72 10.73 22.80
N ALA A 13 4.53 10.74 23.40
CA ALA A 13 3.60 9.62 23.33
C ALA A 13 2.96 9.59 21.93
N VAL A 14 3.24 8.54 21.15
CA VAL A 14 2.57 8.26 19.89
C VAL A 14 1.43 7.31 20.20
N THR A 15 0.20 7.82 20.20
CA THR A 15 -1.02 7.00 20.26
C THR A 15 -1.29 6.46 18.87
N HIS A 16 -1.16 5.15 18.68
CA HIS A 16 -1.61 4.48 17.47
C HIS A 16 -3.15 4.53 17.38
N PRO A 17 -3.74 4.95 16.25
CA PRO A 17 -5.17 4.78 16.04
C PRO A 17 -5.48 3.28 15.82
N LYS A 18 -6.34 2.73 16.68
CA LYS A 18 -7.01 1.44 16.48
C LYS A 18 -7.78 1.49 15.17
N GLN A 19 -7.32 0.79 14.14
CA GLN A 19 -8.11 0.55 12.95
C GLN A 19 -9.25 -0.42 13.30
N ALA A 20 -10.48 0.08 13.21
CA ALA A 20 -11.69 -0.72 13.26
C ALA A 20 -11.81 -1.54 11.96
N PRO A 21 -12.12 -2.84 12.02
CA PRO A 21 -12.38 -3.61 10.81
C PRO A 21 -13.73 -3.17 10.21
N LEU A 22 -13.66 -2.52 9.05
CA LEU A 22 -14.83 -2.27 8.21
C LEU A 22 -15.35 -3.62 7.71
N ARG A 23 -16.43 -4.09 8.34
CA ARG A 23 -17.29 -5.17 7.86
C ARG A 23 -17.82 -4.78 6.48
N SER A 24 -17.27 -5.36 5.43
CA SER A 24 -17.84 -5.31 4.09
C SER A 24 -19.14 -6.12 4.11
N ALA A 25 -20.28 -5.46 4.26
CA ALA A 25 -21.58 -6.03 3.96
C ALA A 25 -21.72 -6.10 2.43
N SER A 26 -21.24 -7.21 1.84
CA SER A 26 -21.55 -7.56 0.46
C SER A 26 -22.86 -8.35 0.45
N THR A 27 -23.98 -7.66 0.30
CA THR A 27 -25.27 -8.27 -0.04
C THR A 27 -25.41 -8.27 -1.55
N ASN A 28 -24.68 -9.15 -2.22
CA ASN A 28 -25.02 -9.57 -3.58
C ASN A 28 -25.54 -11.00 -3.50
N ALA A 29 -26.84 -11.12 -3.18
CA ALA A 29 -27.58 -12.36 -3.36
C ALA A 29 -28.16 -12.36 -4.78
N PRO A 30 -27.64 -13.17 -5.72
CA PRO A 30 -28.40 -13.53 -6.90
C PRO A 30 -29.43 -14.60 -6.52
N THR A 31 -30.68 -14.18 -6.50
CA THR A 31 -31.87 -15.03 -6.59
C THR A 31 -31.75 -15.92 -7.83
N SER A 32 -31.45 -17.19 -7.63
CA SER A 32 -31.77 -18.25 -8.60
C SER A 32 -31.89 -19.58 -7.86
N SER A 33 -33.13 -19.92 -7.51
CA SER A 33 -33.51 -21.27 -7.11
C SER A 33 -33.35 -22.18 -8.33
N SER A 34 -32.17 -22.79 -8.49
CA SER A 34 -32.00 -23.97 -9.32
C SER A 34 -31.95 -25.17 -8.39
N ALA A 35 -32.75 -26.18 -8.73
CA ALA A 35 -32.89 -27.42 -7.98
C ALA A 35 -31.52 -28.05 -7.64
N PRO A 36 -31.37 -28.73 -6.50
CA PRO A 36 -30.12 -29.43 -6.18
C PRO A 36 -29.89 -30.53 -7.20
N SER A 37 -29.00 -30.27 -8.16
CA SER A 37 -28.47 -31.29 -9.05
C SER A 37 -27.68 -32.29 -8.20
N THR A 38 -28.22 -33.51 -8.05
CA THR A 38 -27.61 -34.67 -7.39
C THR A 38 -26.40 -35.23 -8.16
N GLN A 39 -25.59 -34.36 -8.76
CA GLN A 39 -24.32 -34.77 -9.34
C GLN A 39 -23.20 -34.42 -8.37
N PRO A 40 -22.35 -35.38 -7.97
CA PRO A 40 -21.19 -35.07 -7.16
C PRO A 40 -20.33 -34.05 -7.93
N PRO A 41 -19.89 -32.96 -7.30
CA PRO A 41 -19.07 -31.95 -7.94
C PRO A 41 -17.82 -32.64 -8.52
N ARG A 42 -17.71 -32.66 -9.85
CA ARG A 42 -16.51 -33.14 -10.54
C ARG A 42 -15.43 -32.08 -10.35
N PHE A 43 -14.67 -32.19 -9.26
CA PHE A 43 -13.51 -31.33 -8.98
C PHE A 43 -12.35 -31.70 -9.92
N ALA A 44 -12.45 -31.31 -11.18
CA ALA A 44 -11.31 -31.33 -12.09
C ALA A 44 -10.58 -29.99 -12.01
N LEU A 45 -9.47 -29.96 -11.28
CA LEU A 45 -8.58 -28.81 -11.29
C LEU A 45 -7.92 -28.68 -12.68
N PRO A 46 -7.86 -27.46 -13.26
CA PRO A 46 -7.05 -27.21 -14.43
C PRO A 46 -5.61 -27.67 -14.22
N ALA A 47 -4.98 -28.24 -15.25
CA ALA A 47 -3.61 -28.79 -15.17
C ALA A 47 -2.58 -27.76 -14.67
N GLU A 48 -2.79 -26.48 -14.98
CA GLU A 48 -1.96 -25.39 -14.47
C GLU A 48 -2.03 -25.26 -12.94
N LYS A 49 -3.24 -25.31 -12.36
CA LYS A 49 -3.42 -25.25 -10.90
C LYS A 49 -2.84 -26.48 -10.20
N LEU A 50 -2.92 -27.66 -10.83
CA LEU A 50 -2.27 -28.86 -10.31
C LEU A 50 -0.74 -28.70 -10.27
N ARG A 51 -0.13 -28.14 -11.33
CA ARG A 51 1.31 -27.86 -11.34
C ARG A 51 1.73 -26.85 -10.27
N GLN A 52 0.94 -25.80 -10.05
CA GLN A 52 1.17 -24.84 -8.97
C GLN A 52 1.04 -25.49 -7.59
N LEU A 53 0.04 -26.35 -7.39
CA LEU A 53 -0.15 -27.08 -6.14
C LEU A 53 1.04 -27.99 -5.82
N ILE A 54 1.53 -28.71 -6.83
CA ILE A 54 2.73 -29.56 -6.72
C ILE A 54 3.96 -28.69 -6.40
N SER A 55 4.09 -27.53 -7.04
CA SER A 55 5.19 -26.60 -6.76
C SER A 55 5.16 -26.10 -5.31
N LEU A 56 3.98 -25.71 -4.80
CA LEU A 56 3.77 -25.33 -3.40
C LEU A 56 4.08 -26.49 -2.45
N TYR A 57 3.70 -27.72 -2.81
CA TYR A 57 4.01 -28.90 -2.02
C TYR A 57 5.53 -29.10 -1.87
N HIS A 58 6.30 -28.94 -2.95
CA HIS A 58 7.77 -29.02 -2.86
C HIS A 58 8.38 -27.87 -2.05
N GLN A 59 7.83 -26.65 -2.15
CA GLN A 59 8.27 -25.49 -1.35
C GLN A 59 7.89 -25.60 0.13
N SER A 60 6.85 -26.37 0.46
CA SER A 60 6.35 -26.50 1.83
C SER A 60 7.36 -27.11 2.80
N ARG A 61 8.38 -27.83 2.30
CA ARG A 61 9.48 -28.37 3.10
C ARG A 61 10.26 -27.28 3.84
N ASP A 62 10.32 -26.07 3.28
CA ASP A 62 11.03 -24.93 3.87
C ASP A 62 10.11 -24.02 4.70
N PHE A 63 8.82 -24.35 4.83
CA PHE A 63 7.89 -23.54 5.60
C PHE A 63 8.20 -23.56 7.09
N VAL A 64 7.88 -22.46 7.73
CA VAL A 64 8.10 -22.28 9.17
C VAL A 64 7.00 -23.03 9.93
N THR A 65 7.37 -24.10 10.61
CA THR A 65 6.57 -24.86 11.57
C THR A 65 6.95 -24.44 12.99
N ARG A 66 6.11 -24.77 13.98
CA ARG A 66 6.41 -24.44 15.38
C ARG A 66 7.72 -25.09 15.86
N GLU A 67 8.02 -26.27 15.35
CA GLU A 67 9.21 -27.05 15.70
C GLU A 67 10.50 -26.48 15.08
N ASN A 68 10.42 -25.83 13.91
CA ASN A 68 11.59 -25.29 13.22
C ASN A 68 11.73 -23.76 13.35
N LEU A 69 10.78 -23.08 14.01
CA LEU A 69 10.72 -21.63 14.13
C LEU A 69 11.97 -21.04 14.80
N GLU A 70 12.35 -21.57 15.96
CA GLU A 70 13.51 -21.08 16.72
C GLU A 70 14.79 -21.17 15.89
N ARG A 71 15.03 -22.34 15.29
CA ARG A 71 16.17 -22.56 14.39
C ARG A 71 16.17 -21.61 13.19
N LYS A 72 15.00 -21.32 12.61
CA LYS A 72 14.86 -20.38 11.48
C LYS A 72 15.10 -18.92 11.89
N ILE A 73 14.70 -18.55 13.11
CA ILE A 73 15.01 -17.24 13.71
C ILE A 73 16.53 -17.11 13.84
N ASP A 74 17.18 -18.06 14.49
CA ASP A 74 18.64 -18.03 14.68
C ASP A 74 19.37 -17.98 13.34
N GLN A 75 18.95 -18.79 12.38
CA GLN A 75 19.50 -18.77 11.03
C GLN A 75 19.38 -17.38 10.38
N ALA A 76 18.21 -16.75 10.45
CA ALA A 76 17.98 -15.44 9.84
C ALA A 76 18.78 -14.30 10.49
N PHE A 77 19.10 -14.40 11.79
CA PHE A 77 19.86 -13.38 12.51
C PHE A 77 21.37 -13.64 12.53
N VAL A 78 21.80 -14.89 12.43
CA VAL A 78 23.23 -15.28 12.45
C VAL A 78 23.82 -15.33 11.04
N GLU A 79 23.07 -15.82 10.05
CA GLU A 79 23.51 -15.86 8.64
C GLU A 79 23.29 -14.48 7.99
N THR A 80 24.00 -13.46 8.45
CA THR A 80 24.25 -12.32 7.58
C THR A 80 25.08 -12.86 6.41
N PRO A 81 24.64 -12.73 5.15
CA PRO A 81 25.36 -13.31 4.03
C PRO A 81 26.79 -12.77 4.06
N ALA A 82 27.79 -13.64 3.98
CA ALA A 82 29.20 -13.27 4.08
C ALA A 82 29.59 -12.11 3.13
N ALA A 83 28.85 -11.96 2.02
CA ALA A 83 28.95 -10.84 1.10
C ALA A 83 28.65 -9.46 1.73
N LEU A 84 27.71 -9.36 2.68
CA LEU A 84 27.41 -8.15 3.45
C LEU A 84 28.42 -7.92 4.57
N ILE A 85 28.94 -9.00 5.15
CA ILE A 85 29.91 -8.96 6.24
C ILE A 85 31.26 -8.41 5.72
N ASN A 86 31.72 -8.86 4.56
CA ASN A 86 32.99 -8.40 3.98
C ASN A 86 32.96 -6.93 3.53
N ALA A 87 31.82 -6.43 3.03
CA ALA A 87 31.66 -5.01 2.70
C ALA A 87 31.66 -4.09 3.94
N SER A 88 31.31 -4.62 5.12
CA SER A 88 31.25 -3.88 6.38
C SER A 88 32.55 -3.99 7.20
N LEU A 89 33.28 -5.10 7.10
CA LEU A 89 34.52 -5.31 7.84
C LEU A 89 35.70 -4.45 7.36
N ASP A 90 35.73 -4.07 6.07
CA ASP A 90 36.71 -3.12 5.55
C ASP A 90 36.49 -1.68 6.04
N HIS A 91 35.39 -1.40 6.74
CA HIS A 91 35.03 -0.06 7.24
C HIS A 91 35.05 0.01 8.77
N ARG A 92 35.87 -0.80 9.45
CA ARG A 92 36.21 -0.51 10.86
C ARG A 92 37.10 0.73 10.91
N LYS A 93 36.48 1.91 10.85
CA LYS A 93 37.15 3.19 11.04
C LYS A 93 37.88 3.18 12.38
N SER A 94 39.15 3.58 12.36
CA SER A 94 39.91 3.72 13.59
C SER A 94 39.25 4.79 14.48
N TYR A 95 39.37 4.66 15.80
CA TYR A 95 38.81 5.64 16.74
C TYR A 95 39.18 7.11 16.41
N PRO A 96 40.44 7.45 16.06
CA PRO A 96 40.78 8.79 15.57
C PRO A 96 40.00 9.20 14.31
N ASP A 97 39.75 8.30 13.36
CA ASP A 97 39.00 8.60 12.15
C ASP A 97 37.53 8.92 12.45
N LEU A 98 36.96 8.26 13.44
CA LEU A 98 35.61 8.57 13.94
C LEU A 98 35.53 9.96 14.56
N ILE A 99 36.54 10.38 15.33
CA ILE A 99 36.62 11.73 15.90
C ILE A 99 36.67 12.77 14.77
N ASN A 100 37.52 12.53 13.77
CA ASN A 100 37.65 13.41 12.60
C ASN A 100 36.34 13.50 11.81
N ASP A 101 35.66 12.37 11.60
CA ASP A 101 34.35 12.31 10.94
C ASP A 101 33.28 13.10 11.71
N VAL A 102 33.24 12.99 13.04
CA VAL A 102 32.32 13.75 13.88
C VAL A 102 32.62 15.24 13.80
N GLY A 103 33.90 15.63 13.84
CA GLY A 103 34.34 17.00 13.63
C GLY A 103 33.86 17.57 12.29
N ARG A 104 34.07 16.81 11.20
CA ARG A 104 33.61 17.19 9.85
C ARG A 104 32.09 17.37 9.78
N ARG A 105 31.31 16.48 10.40
CA ARG A 105 29.83 16.59 10.40
C ARG A 105 29.31 17.77 11.21
N ARG A 106 30.00 18.15 12.29
CA ARG A 106 29.62 19.32 13.10
C ARG A 106 29.85 20.65 12.37
N LEU A 107 30.82 20.68 11.47
CA LEU A 107 31.12 21.84 10.64
C LEU A 107 30.22 21.93 9.39
N GLN A 108 29.58 20.82 9.00
CA GLN A 108 28.59 20.87 7.94
C GLN A 108 27.32 21.56 8.44
N PRO A 109 26.75 22.50 7.66
CA PRO A 109 25.46 23.09 8.00
C PRO A 109 24.45 21.96 8.17
N ALA A 110 23.56 22.09 9.16
CA ALA A 110 22.51 21.11 9.47
C ALA A 110 21.44 21.08 8.37
N VAL A 111 21.85 20.77 7.14
CA VAL A 111 20.96 20.41 6.06
C VAL A 111 20.44 19.04 6.44
N ARG A 112 19.20 18.97 6.90
CA ARG A 112 18.51 17.68 7.07
C ARG A 112 18.63 16.96 5.72
N PRO A 113 19.37 15.84 5.62
CA PRO A 113 19.26 15.03 4.43
C PRO A 113 17.82 14.51 4.43
N MET A 114 16.98 15.05 3.53
CA MET A 114 15.87 14.29 2.98
C MET A 114 16.52 13.03 2.42
N ALA A 115 16.42 11.93 3.16
CA ALA A 115 17.19 10.72 2.93
C ALA A 115 17.08 10.32 1.46
N SER A 116 18.17 10.46 0.70
CA SER A 116 18.30 9.80 -0.59
C SER A 116 18.42 8.31 -0.29
N VAL A 117 17.28 7.62 -0.43
CA VAL A 117 17.15 6.17 -0.34
C VAL A 117 17.87 5.54 -1.55
N THR A 118 19.20 5.52 -1.52
CA THR A 118 19.98 4.89 -2.61
C THR A 118 21.05 3.92 -2.14
N GLN A 119 21.24 3.71 -0.83
CA GLN A 119 22.28 2.81 -0.33
C GLN A 119 21.75 1.56 0.40
N ALA A 120 20.71 0.93 -0.16
CA ALA A 120 20.28 -0.42 0.23
C ALA A 120 20.19 -1.33 -1.01
N GLN A 121 21.20 -1.26 -1.88
CA GLN A 121 21.20 -1.96 -3.17
C GLN A 121 21.52 -3.47 -3.11
N SER A 122 21.68 -4.09 -1.93
CA SER A 122 21.90 -5.55 -1.85
C SER A 122 20.67 -6.38 -1.44
N ILE A 123 19.57 -5.76 -0.98
CA ILE A 123 18.29 -6.45 -0.72
C ILE A 123 17.38 -6.26 -1.94
N ARG A 124 17.92 -6.58 -3.12
CA ARG A 124 17.39 -6.19 -4.42
C ARG A 124 16.82 -7.35 -5.25
N GLN A 125 16.23 -8.34 -4.58
CA GLN A 125 15.39 -9.34 -5.26
C GLN A 125 13.89 -9.15 -5.02
N ASN A 126 13.48 -8.11 -4.27
CA ASN A 126 12.07 -7.79 -3.99
C ASN A 126 11.69 -6.32 -4.29
N ILE A 127 12.30 -5.73 -5.32
CA ILE A 127 12.06 -4.34 -5.73
C ILE A 127 10.72 -4.08 -6.47
N PRO A 128 10.03 -5.03 -7.14
CA PRO A 128 8.96 -4.62 -8.05
C PRO A 128 7.76 -4.01 -7.31
N ARG A 129 7.59 -4.26 -6.00
CA ARG A 129 6.49 -3.68 -5.23
C ARG A 129 6.79 -2.26 -4.75
N GLY A 130 8.02 -1.98 -4.32
CA GLY A 130 8.38 -0.68 -3.76
C GLY A 130 8.35 0.40 -4.84
N GLU A 131 8.96 0.12 -5.99
CA GLU A 131 8.91 1.02 -7.14
C GLU A 131 7.49 1.15 -7.70
N ALA A 132 6.72 0.06 -7.82
CA ALA A 132 5.33 0.16 -8.28
C ALA A 132 4.42 0.95 -7.32
N VAL A 133 4.62 0.81 -6.00
CA VAL A 133 3.85 1.60 -5.02
C VAL A 133 4.27 3.06 -5.08
N TYR A 134 5.56 3.35 -5.19
CA TYR A 134 6.06 4.71 -5.29
C TYR A 134 5.63 5.38 -6.59
N GLU A 135 5.68 4.66 -7.71
CA GLU A 135 5.18 5.09 -9.02
C GLU A 135 3.66 5.30 -9.00
N ALA A 136 2.89 4.44 -8.31
CA ALA A 136 1.46 4.65 -8.16
C ALA A 136 1.17 5.90 -7.32
N LEU A 137 1.81 6.07 -6.17
CA LEU A 137 1.56 7.19 -5.27
C LEU A 137 1.99 8.54 -5.87
N TYR A 138 3.16 8.57 -6.51
CA TYR A 138 3.84 9.81 -6.89
C TYR A 138 4.02 10.00 -8.41
N GLY A 139 3.67 9.00 -9.23
CA GLY A 139 3.82 9.02 -10.68
C GLY A 139 5.20 8.58 -11.17
N THR A 140 5.32 8.36 -12.49
CA THR A 140 6.62 8.08 -13.14
C THR A 140 7.42 9.37 -13.33
N SER A 141 8.72 9.36 -13.01
CA SER A 141 9.63 10.49 -13.28
C SER A 141 9.72 10.88 -14.76
N ASN A 142 9.28 9.99 -15.67
CA ASN A 142 9.29 10.21 -17.12
C ASN A 142 8.05 10.96 -17.62
N GLY A 143 7.18 11.45 -16.73
CA GLY A 143 6.06 12.34 -17.06
C GLY A 143 4.96 11.74 -17.93
N ARG A 144 4.97 10.42 -18.18
CA ARG A 144 3.99 9.75 -19.04
C ARG A 144 2.72 9.31 -18.30
N ASN A 145 2.81 9.04 -17.01
CA ASN A 145 1.67 8.65 -16.17
C ASN A 145 1.49 9.66 -15.04
N ALA A 146 0.31 10.29 -14.98
CA ALA A 146 -0.07 11.20 -13.90
C ALA A 146 -0.15 10.42 -12.57
N GLY A 147 0.43 10.97 -11.50
CA GLY A 147 0.39 10.35 -10.18
C GLY A 147 -1.05 10.23 -9.64
N LEU A 148 -1.27 9.29 -8.72
CA LEU A 148 -2.58 9.01 -8.12
C LEU A 148 -3.24 10.26 -7.51
N GLU A 149 -2.46 11.19 -6.93
CA GLU A 149 -3.02 12.43 -6.38
C GLU A 149 -3.68 13.30 -7.46
N LEU A 150 -3.04 13.41 -8.64
CA LEU A 150 -3.59 14.15 -9.78
C LEU A 150 -4.85 13.44 -10.34
N VAL A 151 -4.83 12.11 -10.36
CA VAL A 151 -5.99 11.31 -10.78
C VAL A 151 -7.16 11.50 -9.81
N LEU A 152 -6.93 11.46 -8.50
CA LEU A 152 -7.97 11.69 -7.49
C LEU A 152 -8.53 13.11 -7.54
N GLU A 153 -7.69 14.12 -7.78
CA GLU A 153 -8.10 15.51 -7.95
C GLU A 153 -8.98 15.71 -9.21
N THR A 154 -8.60 15.06 -10.32
CA THR A 154 -9.41 15.07 -11.55
C THR A 154 -10.73 14.29 -11.40
N TRP A 155 -10.74 13.21 -10.62
CA TRP A 155 -11.96 12.44 -10.33
C TRP A 155 -12.94 13.23 -9.45
N GLY A 156 -12.45 13.91 -8.41
CA GLY A 156 -13.30 14.74 -7.55
C GLY A 156 -13.95 15.90 -8.32
N THR A 157 -13.19 16.56 -9.19
CA THR A 157 -13.69 17.68 -10.00
C THR A 157 -14.69 17.22 -11.07
N THR A 158 -14.42 16.09 -11.75
CA THR A 158 -15.35 15.52 -12.74
C THR A 158 -16.63 15.00 -12.10
N SER A 159 -16.56 14.34 -10.94
CA SER A 159 -17.72 13.88 -10.19
C SER A 159 -18.62 15.05 -9.78
N LYS A 160 -18.03 16.11 -9.23
CA LYS A 160 -18.77 17.30 -8.80
C LYS A 160 -19.47 17.99 -9.98
N ARG A 161 -18.79 18.09 -11.13
CA ARG A 161 -19.38 18.64 -12.36
C ARG A 161 -20.55 17.81 -12.88
N LEU A 162 -20.50 16.49 -12.69
CA LEU A 162 -21.55 15.58 -13.14
C LEU A 162 -22.79 15.66 -12.23
N GLU A 163 -22.58 15.88 -10.94
CA GLU A 163 -23.63 16.15 -9.95
C GLU A 163 -24.33 17.49 -10.22
N GLU A 164 -23.58 18.57 -10.48
CA GLU A 164 -24.13 19.89 -10.86
C GLU A 164 -25.04 19.77 -12.12
N LEU A 165 -24.62 19.00 -13.13
CA LEU A 165 -25.44 18.76 -14.32
C LEU A 165 -26.70 17.94 -14.05
N GLN A 166 -26.69 17.06 -13.04
CA GLN A 166 -27.90 16.32 -12.64
C GLN A 166 -28.88 17.23 -11.90
N GLU A 167 -28.39 18.13 -11.06
CA GLU A 167 -29.22 19.13 -10.37
C GLU A 167 -29.88 20.11 -11.34
N ASP A 168 -29.13 20.60 -12.34
CA ASP A 168 -29.66 21.48 -13.40
C ASP A 168 -30.73 20.76 -14.23
N LYS A 169 -30.54 19.47 -14.51
CA LYS A 169 -31.52 18.67 -15.26
C LYS A 169 -32.79 18.36 -14.46
N ALA A 170 -32.68 18.23 -13.13
CA ALA A 170 -33.83 18.03 -12.25
C ALA A 170 -34.66 19.32 -12.08
N THR A 171 -34.00 20.48 -12.06
CA THR A 171 -34.67 21.79 -11.93
C THR A 171 -35.26 22.29 -13.26
N SER A 172 -34.76 21.84 -14.41
CA SER A 172 -35.29 22.21 -15.73
C SER A 172 -36.48 21.37 -16.21
N ALA A 173 -37.15 20.60 -15.34
CA ALA A 173 -38.26 19.75 -15.74
C ALA A 173 -39.36 20.59 -16.43
N PRO A 174 -39.82 20.20 -17.64
CA PRO A 174 -40.73 21.01 -18.43
C PRO A 174 -42.07 21.16 -17.71
N VAL A 175 -42.44 22.42 -17.44
CA VAL A 175 -43.74 22.81 -16.89
C VAL A 175 -44.84 22.07 -17.67
N PRO A 176 -45.67 21.23 -17.01
CA PRO A 176 -46.69 20.47 -17.70
C PRO A 176 -47.70 21.45 -18.31
N ARG A 177 -47.68 21.57 -19.65
CA ARG A 177 -48.66 22.35 -20.39
C ARG A 177 -50.04 21.78 -20.08
N GLY A 178 -50.84 22.59 -19.37
CA GLY A 178 -52.17 22.22 -18.90
C GLY A 178 -53.01 21.63 -20.02
N ARG A 179 -53.48 20.39 -19.80
CA ARG A 179 -54.48 19.73 -20.66
C ARG A 179 -55.75 20.58 -20.64
N SER A 180 -56.03 21.25 -21.76
CA SER A 180 -57.30 21.89 -22.03
C SER A 180 -58.42 20.85 -21.94
N LYS A 181 -59.41 21.12 -21.08
CA LYS A 181 -60.60 20.27 -20.93
C LYS A 181 -61.43 20.29 -22.22
N PRO A 182 -61.95 19.15 -22.69
CA PRO A 182 -62.80 19.10 -23.87
C PRO A 182 -64.15 19.76 -23.57
N VAL A 183 -64.56 20.66 -24.47
CA VAL A 183 -65.87 21.32 -24.46
C VAL A 183 -66.92 20.32 -24.94
N PRO A 184 -67.99 20.03 -24.16
CA PRO A 184 -69.07 19.17 -24.63
C PRO A 184 -69.93 19.92 -25.65
N ARG A 185 -70.12 19.32 -26.82
CA ARG A 185 -71.07 19.77 -27.85
C ARG A 185 -72.49 19.46 -27.38
N ARG A 186 -73.30 20.51 -27.19
CA ARG A 186 -74.74 20.43 -26.97
C ARG A 186 -75.44 20.20 -28.32
N SER A 187 -76.25 19.16 -28.39
CA SER A 187 -77.31 18.96 -29.37
C SER A 187 -78.63 19.48 -28.82
#